data_AF-A0A560UKJ2-F1
#
_entry.id   AF-A0A560UKJ2-F1
#
_cell.length_a   1.000
_cell.length_b   1.000
_cell.length_c   1.000
_cell.angle_alpha   90.00
_cell.angle_beta   90.00
_cell.angle_gamma   90.00
#
_symmetry.space_group_name_H-M   'P 1'
#
loop_
_entity.id
_entity.type
_entity.pdbx_description
1 polymer ?
#
loop_
_entity_poly.entity_id
_entity_poly.type
_entity_poly.pdbx_seq_one_letter_code
_entity_poly.pdbx_strand_id
1 'polypeptide(L)'
;MLGLGVLLVLAGFAGFFLLGGKEWYIRGAALAVGVIAGVAAALMSLPGKSFIAFAKDSYREVRKVVWPTRKEATQTTLVVFGFVLVMALFLWLSDKSIEWVIFSAILGWK
;
A
#
# COMPACT_ATOMS: atom_id res chain seq x y z
N MET A 1 -8.38 -12.15 -25.76
CA MET A 1 -8.26 -12.98 -24.53
C MET A 1 -8.68 -12.22 -23.27
N LEU A 2 -8.17 -11.01 -23.00
CA LEU A 2 -8.66 -10.20 -21.87
C LEU A 2 -10.16 -9.94 -21.89
N GLY A 3 -10.71 -9.49 -23.03
CA GLY A 3 -12.16 -9.27 -23.16
C GLY A 3 -12.99 -10.54 -22.92
N LEU A 4 -12.45 -11.70 -23.30
CA LEU A 4 -13.06 -13.01 -23.02
C LEU A 4 -12.99 -13.35 -21.52
N GLY A 5 -11.90 -13.01 -20.84
CA GLY A 5 -11.77 -13.13 -19.40
C GLY A 5 -12.80 -12.27 -18.65
N VAL A 6 -12.96 -11.00 -19.04
CA VAL A 6 -13.98 -10.10 -18.47
C VAL A 6 -15.40 -10.64 -18.71
N LEU A 7 -15.68 -11.12 -19.92
CA LEU A 7 -16.97 -11.74 -20.26
C LEU A 7 -17.25 -12.99 -19.41
N LEU A 8 -16.25 -13.83 -19.12
CA LEU A 8 -16.41 -15.02 -18.28
C LEU A 8 -16.71 -14.66 -16.81
N VAL A 9 -16.08 -13.61 -16.28
CA VAL A 9 -16.38 -13.11 -14.93
C VAL A 9 -17.81 -12.54 -14.88
N LEU A 10 -18.19 -11.73 -15.88
CA LEU A 10 -19.53 -11.17 -15.98
C LEU A 10 -20.59 -12.26 -16.17
N ALA A 11 -20.28 -13.32 -16.93
CA ALA A 11 -21.16 -14.48 -17.09
C ALA A 11 -21.32 -15.27 -15.77
N GLY A 12 -20.25 -15.45 -14.99
CA GLY A 12 -20.32 -16.05 -13.66
C GLY A 12 -21.14 -15.22 -12.68
N PHE A 13 -20.99 -13.89 -12.74
CA PHE A 13 -21.77 -12.94 -11.95
C PHE A 13 -23.26 -12.94 -12.35
N ALA A 14 -23.57 -12.88 -13.65
CA ALA A 14 -24.93 -13.00 -14.14
C ALA A 14 -25.55 -14.37 -13.78
N GLY A 15 -24.78 -15.45 -13.89
CA GLY A 15 -25.17 -16.79 -13.47
C GLY A 15 -25.55 -16.86 -11.99
N PHE A 16 -24.83 -16.15 -11.12
CA PHE A 16 -25.15 -16.04 -9.69
C PHE A 16 -26.55 -15.44 -9.44
N PHE A 17 -26.94 -14.39 -10.18
CA PHE A 17 -28.27 -13.76 -10.06
C PHE A 17 -29.37 -14.59 -10.71
N LEU A 18 -29.12 -15.19 -11.88
CA LEU A 18 -30.09 -16.05 -12.58
C LEU A 18 -30.40 -17.33 -11.80
N LEU A 19 -29.45 -17.84 -11.02
CA LEU A 19 -29.62 -19.00 -10.13
C LEU A 19 -30.22 -18.61 -8.75
N GLY A 20 -30.82 -17.42 -8.65
CA GLY A 20 -31.41 -16.83 -7.45
C GLY A 20 -32.51 -17.63 -6.76
N GLY A 21 -33.00 -18.72 -7.37
CA GLY A 21 -33.94 -19.68 -6.76
C GLY A 21 -33.32 -20.98 -6.23
N LYS A 22 -32.01 -21.24 -6.41
CA LYS A 22 -31.34 -22.50 -5.99
C LYS A 22 -30.55 -22.35 -4.68
N GLU A 23 -30.18 -23.46 -4.06
CA GLU A 23 -29.29 -23.53 -2.89
C GLU A 23 -28.02 -22.66 -3.02
N TRP A 24 -27.54 -22.08 -1.92
CA TRP A 24 -26.45 -21.09 -1.94
C TRP A 24 -25.12 -21.65 -2.47
N TYR A 25 -24.83 -22.92 -2.22
CA TYR A 25 -23.62 -23.60 -2.69
C TYR A 25 -23.52 -23.62 -4.22
N ILE A 26 -24.64 -23.81 -4.92
CA ILE A 26 -24.69 -23.90 -6.39
C ILE A 26 -24.42 -22.52 -7.01
N ARG A 27 -24.93 -21.45 -6.40
CA ARG A 27 -24.67 -20.07 -6.83
C ARG A 27 -23.20 -19.72 -6.63
N GLY A 28 -22.67 -20.02 -5.45
CA GLY A 28 -21.26 -19.80 -5.12
C GLY A 28 -20.32 -20.53 -6.07
N ALA A 29 -20.64 -21.78 -6.41
CA ALA A 29 -19.87 -22.56 -7.37
C ALA A 29 -19.88 -21.95 -8.78
N ALA A 30 -21.04 -21.49 -9.27
CA ALA A 30 -21.14 -20.86 -10.59
C ALA A 30 -20.31 -19.57 -10.69
N LEU A 31 -20.34 -18.74 -9.65
CA LEU A 31 -19.50 -17.54 -9.57
C LEU A 31 -18.01 -17.89 -9.52
N ALA A 32 -17.64 -18.85 -8.67
CA ALA A 32 -16.24 -19.29 -8.53
C ALA A 32 -15.68 -19.81 -9.85
N VAL A 33 -16.43 -20.63 -10.59
CA VAL A 33 -16.02 -21.15 -11.90
C VAL A 33 -15.85 -20.02 -12.91
N GLY A 34 -16.79 -19.07 -12.98
CA GLY A 34 -16.68 -17.92 -13.88
C GLY A 34 -15.47 -17.03 -13.58
N VAL A 35 -15.19 -16.79 -12.29
CA VAL A 35 -14.01 -16.04 -11.84
C VAL A 35 -12.72 -16.78 -12.18
N ILE A 36 -12.62 -18.08 -11.87
CA ILE A 36 -11.43 -18.89 -12.15
C ILE A 36 -11.15 -18.93 -13.65
N ALA A 37 -12.17 -19.17 -14.48
CA ALA A 37 -12.03 -19.20 -15.92
C ALA A 37 -11.64 -17.82 -16.49
N GLY A 38 -12.22 -16.75 -15.94
CA GLY A 38 -11.89 -15.38 -16.32
C GLY A 38 -10.45 -14.99 -15.99
N VAL A 39 -9.98 -15.34 -14.78
CA VAL A 39 -8.59 -15.13 -14.35
C VAL A 39 -7.62 -15.96 -15.19
N ALA A 40 -7.93 -17.23 -15.47
CA ALA A 40 -7.09 -18.08 -16.32
C ALA A 40 -6.95 -17.49 -17.74
N ALA A 41 -8.05 -17.05 -18.35
CA ALA A 41 -8.04 -16.39 -19.66
C ALA A 41 -7.28 -15.05 -19.64
N ALA A 42 -7.36 -14.31 -18.53
CA ALA A 42 -6.63 -13.06 -18.35
C ALA A 42 -5.11 -13.29 -18.21
N LEU A 43 -4.69 -14.30 -17.44
CA LEU A 43 -3.26 -14.64 -17.25
C LEU A 43 -2.63 -15.18 -18.55
N MET A 44 -3.38 -15.89 -19.38
CA MET A 44 -2.90 -16.39 -20.68
C MET A 44 -2.80 -15.29 -21.75
N SER A 45 -3.37 -14.11 -21.52
CA SER A 45 -3.33 -12.99 -22.45
C SER A 45 -1.94 -12.33 -22.54
N LEU A 46 -1.69 -11.60 -23.63
CA LEU A 46 -0.46 -10.81 -23.84
C LEU A 46 -0.06 -9.94 -22.62
N PRO A 47 -0.96 -9.08 -22.08
CA PRO A 47 -0.64 -8.30 -20.88
C PRO A 47 -0.55 -9.16 -19.60
N GLY A 48 -1.31 -10.26 -19.50
CA GLY A 48 -1.18 -11.20 -18.37
C GLY A 48 0.21 -11.84 -18.29
N LYS A 49 0.74 -12.28 -19.42
CA LYS A 49 2.11 -12.81 -19.51
C LYS A 49 3.17 -11.76 -19.19
N SER A 50 2.98 -10.52 -19.68
CA SER A 50 3.87 -9.39 -19.36
C SER A 50 3.85 -9.06 -17.87
N PHE A 51 2.68 -9.07 -17.23
CA PHE A 51 2.55 -8.86 -15.79
C PHE A 51 3.29 -9.92 -14.97
N ILE A 52 3.16 -11.20 -15.34
CA ILE A 52 3.88 -12.29 -14.67
C ILE A 52 5.39 -12.14 -14.84
N ALA A 53 5.85 -11.78 -16.04
CA ALA A 53 7.27 -11.51 -16.30
C ALA A 53 7.77 -10.33 -15.43
N PHE A 54 7.03 -9.23 -15.39
CA PHE A 54 7.33 -8.06 -14.57
C PHE A 54 7.36 -8.39 -13.07
N ALA A 55 6.42 -9.19 -12.57
CA ALA A 55 6.40 -9.62 -11.17
C ALA A 55 7.62 -10.48 -10.83
N LYS A 56 8.03 -11.37 -11.75
CA LYS A 56 9.24 -12.19 -11.60
C LYS A 56 10.50 -11.33 -11.57
N ASP A 57 10.58 -10.31 -12.43
CA ASP A 57 11.72 -9.40 -12.48
C ASP A 57 11.76 -8.46 -11.27
N SER A 58 10.61 -7.97 -10.81
CA SER A 58 10.49 -7.21 -9.55
C SER A 58 10.96 -8.04 -8.36
N TYR A 59 10.59 -9.31 -8.28
CA TYR A 59 11.04 -10.19 -7.20
C TYR A 59 12.55 -10.47 -7.27
N ARG A 60 13.13 -10.58 -8.47
CA ARG A 60 14.59 -10.65 -8.65
C ARG A 60 15.27 -9.38 -8.17
N GLU A 61 14.68 -8.21 -8.39
CA GLU A 61 15.23 -6.94 -7.94
C GLU A 61 15.17 -6.79 -6.42
N VAL A 62 14.06 -7.19 -5.79
CA VAL A 62 13.95 -7.22 -4.32
C VAL A 62 14.99 -8.14 -3.71
N ARG A 63 15.37 -9.24 -4.37
CA ARG A 63 16.46 -10.11 -3.90
C ARG A 63 17.84 -9.45 -3.96
N LYS A 64 18.03 -8.41 -4.77
CA LYS A 64 19.27 -7.62 -4.80
C LYS A 64 19.29 -6.55 -3.71
N VAL A 65 18.16 -6.27 -3.06
CA VAL A 65 18.11 -5.32 -1.95
C VAL A 65 18.89 -5.89 -0.78
N VAL A 66 20.01 -5.24 -0.47
CA VAL A 66 20.79 -5.53 0.74
C VAL A 66 20.02 -4.95 1.91
N TRP A 67 19.40 -5.83 2.69
CA TRP A 67 18.70 -5.41 3.90
C TRP A 67 19.72 -4.95 4.95
N PRO A 68 19.49 -3.78 5.59
CA PRO A 68 20.44 -3.20 6.52
C PRO A 68 20.63 -4.12 7.72
N THR A 69 21.85 -4.18 8.24
CA THR A 69 22.10 -4.88 9.50
C THR A 69 21.43 -4.16 10.67
N ARG A 70 21.19 -4.85 11.78
CA ARG A 70 20.61 -4.21 12.99
C ARG A 70 21.41 -2.98 13.43
N LYS A 71 22.73 -2.99 13.21
CA LYS A 71 23.63 -1.87 13.54
C LYS A 71 23.39 -0.67 12.62
N GLU A 72 23.31 -0.88 11.31
CA GLU A 72 23.04 0.18 10.32
C GLU A 72 21.65 0.79 10.51
N ALA A 73 20.63 -0.04 10.74
CA ALA A 73 19.27 0.44 11.01
C ALA A 73 19.21 1.31 12.27
N THR A 74 19.91 0.90 13.34
CA THR A 74 19.99 1.66 14.59
C THR A 74 20.76 2.95 14.40
N GLN A 75 21.86 2.94 13.63
CA GLN A 75 22.66 4.12 13.34
C GLN A 75 21.86 5.17 12.58
N THR A 76 21.15 4.77 11.52
CA THR A 76 20.28 5.69 10.76
C THR A 76 19.16 6.26 11.65
N THR A 77 18.57 5.42 12.51
CA THR A 77 17.56 5.87 13.48
C THR A 77 18.13 6.90 14.46
N LEU A 78 19.31 6.65 15.02
CA LEU A 78 19.98 7.57 15.93
C LEU A 78 20.35 8.90 15.26
N VAL A 79 20.77 8.86 13.99
CA VAL A 79 21.03 10.08 13.20
C VAL A 79 19.76 10.91 13.05
N VAL A 80 18.65 10.29 12.66
CA VAL A 80 17.36 10.97 12.54
C VAL A 80 16.88 11.49 13.90
N PHE A 81 17.02 10.69 14.96
CA PHE A 81 16.64 11.09 16.30
C PHE A 81 17.44 12.28 16.81
N GLY A 82 18.77 12.30 16.56
CA GLY A 82 19.63 13.42 16.87
C GLY A 82 19.22 14.69 16.12
N PHE A 83 18.92 14.58 14.82
CA PHE A 83 18.41 15.71 14.03
C PHE A 83 17.10 16.27 14.59
N VAL A 84 16.13 15.41 14.90
CA VAL A 84 14.84 15.82 15.49
C VAL A 84 15.04 16.48 16.85
N LEU A 85 15.94 15.97 17.69
CA LEU A 85 16.24 16.53 19.00
C LEU A 85 16.82 17.94 18.90
N VAL A 86 17.72 18.19 17.94
CA VAL A 86 18.26 19.53 17.67
C VAL A 86 17.15 20.49 17.22
N MET A 87 16.28 20.06 16.31
CA MET A 87 15.14 20.87 15.85
C MET A 87 14.15 21.15 16.97
N ALA A 88 13.85 20.16 17.81
CA ALA A 88 12.98 20.33 18.97
C ALA A 88 13.56 21.34 19.97
N LEU A 89 14.86 21.27 20.28
CA LEU A 89 15.52 22.24 21.15
C LEU A 89 15.53 23.64 20.56
N PHE A 90 15.78 23.77 19.25
CA PHE A 90 15.76 25.05 18.56
C PHE A 90 14.38 25.70 18.60
N LEU A 91 13.33 24.94 18.27
CA LEU A 91 11.95 25.44 18.34
C LEU A 91 11.57 25.79 19.77
N TRP A 92 11.90 24.94 20.74
CA TRP A 92 11.63 25.22 22.16
C TRP A 92 12.31 26.52 22.63
N LEU A 93 13.55 26.77 22.22
CA LEU A 93 14.26 28.01 22.54
C LEU A 93 13.61 29.22 21.86
N SER A 94 13.18 29.07 20.60
CA SER A 94 12.47 30.11 19.87
C SER A 94 11.12 30.45 20.52
N ASP A 95 10.35 29.44 20.93
CA ASP A 95 9.07 29.63 21.59
C ASP A 95 9.26 30.36 22.92
N LYS A 96 10.28 29.97 23.70
CA LYS A 96 10.61 30.63 24.98
C LYS A 96 11.12 32.04 24.80
N SER A 97 11.90 32.32 23.76
CA SER A 97 12.38 33.67 23.49
C SER A 97 11.23 34.59 23.07
N ILE A 98 10.31 34.10 22.24
CA ILE A 98 9.10 34.83 21.84
C ILE A 98 8.21 35.08 23.05
N GLU A 99 7.96 34.07 23.87
CA GLU A 99 7.19 34.19 25.12
C GLU A 99 7.79 35.28 26.03
N TRP A 100 9.11 35.25 26.26
CA TRP A 100 9.81 36.25 27.06
C TRP A 100 9.70 37.66 26.48
N VAL A 101 9.89 37.82 25.16
CA VAL A 101 9.78 39.13 24.49
C VAL A 101 8.35 39.66 24.59
N ILE A 102 7.34 38.83 24.36
CA ILE A 102 5.94 39.23 24.42
C ILE A 102 5.55 39.65 25.84
N PHE A 103 5.92 38.87 26.86
CA PHE A 103 5.65 39.25 28.25
C PHE A 103 6.36 40.53 28.65
N SER A 104 7.60 40.72 28.21
CA SER A 104 8.38 41.93 28.50
C SER A 104 7.85 43.18 27.78
N ALA A 105 7.42 43.05 26.52
CA ALA A 105 7.04 44.18 25.67
C ALA A 105 5.55 44.56 25.78
N ILE A 106 4.65 43.58 25.93
CA ILE A 106 3.19 43.80 25.89
C ILE A 106 2.57 43.75 27.28
N LEU A 107 2.95 42.77 28.12
CA LEU A 107 2.28 42.57 29.40
C LEU A 107 2.82 43.45 30.54
N GLY A 108 3.95 44.14 30.35
CA GLY A 108 4.40 45.26 31.16
C GLY A 108 4.24 45.08 32.67
N TRP A 109 4.59 43.91 33.23
CA TRP A 109 4.46 43.71 34.68
C TRP A 109 5.84 43.54 35.34
N LYS A 110 6.25 44.64 36.00
CA LYS A 110 7.33 44.86 36.99
C LYS A 110 8.69 44.22 36.74
#